data_AF-A0AAJ1TFI8-F1
#
_entry.id   AF-A0AAJ1TFI8-F1
#
_cell.length_a   1.000
_cell.length_b   1.000
_cell.length_c   1.000
_cell.angle_alpha   90.00
_cell.angle_beta   90.00
_cell.angle_gamma   90.00
#
_symmetry.space_group_name_H-M   'P 1'
#
loop_
_entity.id
_entity.type
_entity.pdbx_description
1 polymer ?
#
loop_
_entity_poly.entity_id
_entity_poly.type
_entity_poly.pdbx_seq_one_letter_code
_entity_poly.pdbx_strand_id
1 'polypeptide(L)'
;MDTFPKYIYAEITAPRDPANRMCGDSSKEGSHAFMKWELWKKIVDECSQYEDVILEPAWEGEPMLHPQFEEFMAYAITKLGERICLTTDGTLISEQNMETLSNLRSITVNVNSDKGFENAVGLQKGRYNGNEQHTYLTLSFVSGSEAAQKYFDYIVGDPYQEFRGFDFVVYYYDLKEGSPYHDPYVGKTILIDPEGSVAPYLHPYDQKGANLDTSTLADIWRGYDLKDSPDQVYRSCATRNRYGSQFYNPANEYSQLTDCPRCDGFLFQNSTFCFDCERQDGIAKLTSQIQEITDSKILSGYKVFRMSPTEFEAYKLEDLEEDDDGPYSYCDSNGDADEIAEHIQDTITSELDMEGYSCSQCGASIKRNETICLGCYEREGLDKITSDIIKITEIGIVSDAMIKRISPTEFEVYNDQHICKCSGNAQKVAEYVYFFYPY
;
A
#
# COMPACT_ATOMS: atom_id res chain seq x y z
N MET A 1 36.87 13.22 10.49
CA MET A 1 36.54 11.82 10.80
C MET A 1 36.37 11.15 9.46
N ASP A 2 37.20 10.15 9.18
CA ASP A 2 37.05 9.33 7.97
C ASP A 2 35.73 8.59 8.10
N THR A 3 34.71 9.03 7.36
CA THR A 3 33.36 8.46 7.46
C THR A 3 33.36 7.08 6.82
N PHE A 4 32.64 6.13 7.40
CA PHE A 4 32.26 4.86 6.75
C PHE A 4 30.96 5.09 5.95
N PRO A 5 30.63 4.30 4.90
CA PRO A 5 29.33 4.44 4.24
C PRO A 5 28.20 4.22 5.24
N LYS A 6 27.16 5.03 5.13
CA LYS A 6 25.97 4.95 6.00
C LYS A 6 25.04 3.83 5.56
N TYR A 7 24.92 3.60 4.26
CA TYR A 7 24.04 2.60 3.68
C TYR A 7 24.83 1.62 2.83
N ILE A 8 24.58 0.34 3.01
CA ILE A 8 25.23 -0.72 2.26
C ILE A 8 24.14 -1.64 1.74
N TYR A 9 24.03 -1.72 0.42
CA TYR A 9 23.18 -2.71 -0.24
C TYR A 9 24.07 -3.84 -0.73
N ALA A 10 23.87 -5.04 -0.18
CA ALA A 10 24.64 -6.23 -0.52
C ALA A 10 23.71 -7.22 -1.22
N GLU A 11 23.83 -7.31 -2.53
CA GLU A 11 23.01 -8.16 -3.40
C GLU A 11 23.32 -9.64 -3.12
N ILE A 12 22.59 -10.30 -2.23
CA ILE A 12 22.85 -11.71 -1.93
C ILE A 12 22.36 -12.65 -3.05
N THR A 13 21.42 -12.18 -3.86
CA THR A 13 20.88 -12.89 -5.03
C THR A 13 20.86 -11.96 -6.23
N ALA A 14 21.57 -12.29 -7.31
CA ALA A 14 21.50 -11.50 -8.55
C ALA A 14 20.07 -11.50 -9.16
N PRO A 15 19.65 -10.40 -9.80
CA PRO A 15 18.38 -10.37 -10.54
C PRO A 15 18.33 -11.41 -11.68
N ARG A 16 17.13 -11.91 -11.98
CA ARG A 16 16.90 -12.99 -12.98
C ARG A 16 17.27 -12.60 -14.40
N ASP A 17 17.24 -11.31 -14.75
CA ASP A 17 17.39 -10.89 -16.15
C ASP A 17 18.88 -10.82 -16.55
N PRO A 18 19.37 -11.69 -17.44
CA PRO A 18 20.76 -11.67 -17.89
C PRO A 18 21.14 -10.40 -18.66
N ALA A 19 20.16 -9.60 -19.10
CA ALA A 19 20.40 -8.35 -19.81
C ALA A 19 21.08 -7.27 -18.94
N ASN A 20 20.94 -7.36 -17.61
CA ASN A 20 21.55 -6.45 -16.64
C ASN A 20 22.91 -6.95 -16.11
N ARG A 21 23.46 -8.05 -16.65
CA ARG A 21 24.78 -8.50 -16.23
C ARG A 21 25.83 -7.42 -16.50
N MET A 22 26.50 -7.06 -15.42
CA MET A 22 27.74 -6.28 -15.34
C MET A 22 28.93 -6.96 -16.06
N CYS A 23 28.76 -7.39 -17.30
CA CYS A 23 29.84 -7.66 -18.26
C CYS A 23 29.23 -7.98 -19.64
N GLY A 24 29.72 -7.32 -20.68
CA GLY A 24 29.47 -7.65 -22.09
C GLY A 24 30.15 -8.96 -22.51
N ASP A 25 29.95 -10.04 -21.77
CA ASP A 25 30.30 -11.41 -22.15
C ASP A 25 29.09 -12.32 -21.90
N SER A 26 28.16 -12.24 -22.87
CA SER A 26 26.90 -12.99 -22.93
C SER A 26 27.14 -14.45 -23.32
N SER A 27 27.79 -15.25 -22.47
CA SER A 27 28.00 -16.68 -22.76
C SER A 27 27.76 -17.65 -21.62
N LYS A 28 27.01 -17.27 -20.56
CA LYS A 28 26.61 -18.23 -19.51
C LYS A 28 25.14 -18.07 -19.12
N GLU A 29 24.24 -18.68 -19.87
CA GLU A 29 22.89 -18.99 -19.39
C GLU A 29 22.96 -19.78 -18.07
N GLY A 30 22.07 -19.47 -17.11
CA GLY A 30 21.47 -20.54 -16.31
C GLY A 30 21.73 -20.66 -14.81
N SER A 31 22.30 -19.69 -14.09
CA SER A 31 22.26 -19.72 -12.61
C SER A 31 22.17 -18.32 -12.02
N HIS A 32 21.23 -18.11 -11.10
CA HIS A 32 21.32 -17.02 -10.12
C HIS A 32 22.72 -17.03 -9.52
N ALA A 33 23.40 -15.88 -9.53
CA ALA A 33 24.60 -15.73 -8.73
C ALA A 33 24.15 -15.50 -7.28
N PHE A 34 24.49 -16.46 -6.42
CA PHE A 34 24.23 -16.40 -4.99
C PHE A 34 25.52 -16.01 -4.28
N MET A 35 25.43 -15.04 -3.37
CA MET A 35 26.58 -14.59 -2.59
C MET A 35 27.10 -15.74 -1.72
N LYS A 36 28.42 -15.90 -1.67
CA LYS A 36 29.03 -16.92 -0.80
C LYS A 36 28.94 -16.50 0.65
N TRP A 37 28.75 -17.49 1.53
CA TRP A 37 28.70 -17.30 2.98
C TRP A 37 29.89 -16.52 3.57
N GLU A 38 31.12 -16.84 3.16
CA GLU A 38 32.32 -16.17 3.68
C GLU A 38 32.37 -14.68 3.30
N LEU A 39 31.85 -14.33 2.12
CA LEU A 39 31.75 -12.94 1.69
C LEU A 39 30.67 -12.20 2.49
N TRP A 40 29.49 -12.79 2.67
CA TRP A 40 28.43 -12.24 3.52
C TRP A 40 28.91 -11.99 4.95
N LYS A 41 29.57 -12.99 5.56
CA LYS A 41 30.17 -12.86 6.89
C LYS A 41 31.14 -11.70 6.97
N LYS A 42 32.04 -11.60 5.99
CA LYS A 42 33.00 -10.49 5.92
C LYS A 42 32.29 -9.13 5.91
N ILE A 43 31.26 -8.97 5.06
CA ILE A 43 30.47 -7.73 4.98
C ILE A 43 29.84 -7.42 6.34
N VAL A 44 29.13 -8.38 6.94
CA VAL A 44 28.46 -8.20 8.23
C VAL A 44 29.46 -7.89 9.36
N ASP A 45 30.59 -8.59 9.42
CA ASP A 45 31.62 -8.38 10.43
C ASP A 45 32.26 -7.00 10.32
N GLU A 46 32.54 -6.52 9.10
CA GLU A 46 33.03 -5.16 8.88
C GLU A 46 31.97 -4.11 9.26
N CYS A 47 30.71 -4.27 8.84
CA CYS A 47 29.60 -3.39 9.24
C CYS A 47 29.42 -3.34 10.76
N SER A 48 29.62 -4.46 11.46
CA SER A 48 29.44 -4.53 12.91
C SER A 48 30.37 -3.61 13.70
N GLN A 49 31.47 -3.15 13.09
CA GLN A 49 32.45 -2.24 13.70
C GLN A 49 32.00 -0.77 13.72
N TYR A 50 30.89 -0.41 13.06
CA TYR A 50 30.43 0.97 12.90
C TYR A 50 28.98 1.15 13.37
N GLU A 51 28.71 2.10 14.26
CA GLU A 51 27.39 2.27 14.88
C GLU A 51 26.32 2.80 13.91
N ASP A 52 26.70 3.64 12.95
CA ASP A 52 25.77 4.37 12.07
C ASP A 52 25.54 3.72 10.69
N VAL A 53 25.87 2.43 10.52
CA VAL A 53 25.67 1.71 9.25
C VAL A 53 24.31 1.02 9.21
N ILE A 54 23.66 1.06 8.06
CA ILE A 54 22.49 0.23 7.72
C ILE A 54 22.90 -0.71 6.59
N LEU A 55 22.69 -2.01 6.80
CA LEU A 55 22.90 -3.05 5.81
C LEU A 55 21.54 -3.53 5.28
N GLU A 56 21.46 -3.74 3.97
CA GLU A 56 20.29 -4.30 3.30
C GLU A 56 20.75 -5.41 2.33
N PRO A 57 20.17 -6.62 2.39
CA PRO A 57 20.65 -7.79 1.64
C PRO A 57 20.18 -7.83 0.18
N ALA A 58 19.71 -6.70 -0.37
CA ALA A 58 19.13 -6.65 -1.72
C ALA A 58 19.34 -5.28 -2.34
N TRP A 59 19.50 -5.21 -3.66
CA TRP A 59 19.37 -3.95 -4.41
C TRP A 59 18.40 -4.10 -5.57
N GLU A 60 18.67 -5.00 -6.53
CA GLU A 60 17.77 -5.32 -7.64
C GLU A 60 17.12 -6.71 -7.55
N GLY A 61 17.78 -7.66 -6.88
CA GLY A 61 17.33 -9.04 -6.75
C GLY A 61 16.42 -9.29 -5.55
N GLU A 62 15.76 -10.46 -5.55
CA GLU A 62 14.91 -10.90 -4.43
C GLU A 62 15.77 -11.69 -3.42
N PRO A 63 16.03 -11.15 -2.22
CA PRO A 63 16.92 -11.78 -1.24
C PRO A 63 16.36 -13.11 -0.73
N MET A 64 15.03 -13.26 -0.63
CA MET A 64 14.40 -14.48 -0.11
C MET A 64 14.52 -15.68 -1.08
N LEU A 65 15.03 -15.48 -2.30
CA LEU A 65 15.40 -16.58 -3.20
C LEU A 65 16.73 -17.26 -2.83
N HIS A 66 17.54 -16.65 -1.94
CA HIS A 66 18.83 -17.23 -1.56
C HIS A 66 18.62 -18.55 -0.79
N PRO A 67 19.27 -19.66 -1.17
CA PRO A 67 19.04 -20.97 -0.54
C PRO A 67 19.43 -21.02 0.95
N GLN A 68 20.27 -20.08 1.40
CA GLN A 68 20.68 -19.93 2.79
C GLN A 68 20.16 -18.62 3.41
N PHE A 69 19.04 -18.07 2.91
CA PHE A 69 18.50 -16.78 3.37
C PHE A 69 18.38 -16.70 4.90
N GLU A 70 17.79 -17.71 5.54
CA GLU A 70 17.60 -17.72 7.01
C GLU A 70 18.95 -17.68 7.76
N GLU A 71 19.95 -18.42 7.30
CA GLU A 71 21.29 -18.44 7.90
C GLU A 71 21.99 -17.08 7.75
N PHE A 72 21.82 -16.44 6.59
CA PHE A 72 22.34 -15.11 6.29
C PHE A 72 21.72 -14.06 7.22
N MET A 73 20.40 -14.05 7.32
CA MET A 73 19.68 -13.08 8.15
C MET A 73 19.92 -13.32 9.64
N ALA A 74 19.91 -14.56 10.13
CA ALA A 74 20.18 -14.88 11.53
C ALA A 74 21.56 -14.37 11.98
N TYR A 75 22.58 -14.53 11.14
CA TYR A 75 23.91 -14.02 11.41
C TYR A 75 23.95 -12.48 11.44
N ALA A 76 23.34 -11.83 10.45
CA ALA A 76 23.28 -10.38 10.38
C ALA A 76 22.50 -9.76 11.54
N ILE A 77 21.33 -10.30 11.88
CA ILE A 77 20.52 -9.87 13.04
C ILE A 77 21.34 -9.97 14.33
N THR A 78 22.06 -11.07 14.55
CA THR A 78 22.89 -11.27 15.75
C THR A 78 24.00 -10.22 15.88
N LYS A 79 24.59 -9.78 14.75
CA LYS A 79 25.72 -8.83 14.76
C LYS A 79 25.30 -7.37 14.66
N LEU A 80 24.20 -7.09 13.96
CA LEU A 80 23.78 -5.74 13.58
C LEU A 80 22.55 -5.26 14.34
N GLY A 81 21.69 -6.18 14.81
CA GLY A 81 20.45 -5.85 15.51
C GLY A 81 19.54 -5.01 14.62
N GLU A 82 19.21 -3.80 15.07
CA GLU A 82 18.32 -2.88 14.34
C GLU A 82 18.89 -2.31 13.03
N ARG A 83 20.17 -2.54 12.77
CA ARG A 83 20.89 -2.00 11.60
C ARG A 83 20.77 -2.85 10.33
N ILE A 84 20.12 -4.02 10.41
CA ILE A 84 19.79 -4.84 9.23
C ILE A 84 18.32 -4.59 8.85
N CYS A 85 18.12 -4.15 7.62
CA CYS A 85 16.79 -3.95 7.03
C CYS A 85 16.58 -4.97 5.90
N LEU A 86 15.32 -5.25 5.57
CA LEU A 86 14.97 -6.10 4.44
C LEU A 86 14.02 -5.36 3.50
N THR A 87 14.34 -5.39 2.21
CA THR A 87 13.37 -5.09 1.15
C THR A 87 13.12 -6.36 0.33
N THR A 88 11.85 -6.67 0.07
CA THR A 88 11.42 -7.89 -0.64
C THR A 88 10.18 -7.60 -1.50
N ASP A 89 9.92 -8.40 -2.53
CA ASP A 89 8.65 -8.40 -3.27
C ASP A 89 7.48 -9.04 -2.50
N GLY A 90 7.77 -9.68 -1.36
CA GLY A 90 6.82 -10.29 -0.45
C GLY A 90 6.24 -11.63 -0.92
N THR A 91 6.54 -12.10 -2.12
CA THR A 91 5.92 -13.31 -2.69
C THR A 91 6.36 -14.60 -1.99
N LEU A 92 7.51 -14.56 -1.32
CA LEU A 92 8.12 -15.69 -0.59
C LEU A 92 7.94 -15.61 0.94
N ILE A 93 7.27 -14.57 1.45
CA ILE A 93 6.86 -14.52 2.86
C ILE A 93 5.93 -15.70 3.13
N SER A 94 6.25 -16.48 4.16
CA SER A 94 5.50 -17.67 4.56
C SER A 94 5.79 -18.03 6.00
N GLU A 95 4.97 -18.88 6.61
CA GLU A 95 5.17 -19.36 7.99
C GLU A 95 6.59 -19.86 8.28
N GLN A 96 7.26 -20.46 7.28
CA GLN A 96 8.63 -20.96 7.43
C GLN A 96 9.63 -19.87 7.81
N ASN A 97 9.50 -18.67 7.24
CA ASN A 97 10.45 -17.57 7.47
C ASN A 97 9.93 -16.50 8.44
N MET A 98 8.70 -16.62 8.95
CA MET A 98 8.09 -15.64 9.86
C MET A 98 8.94 -15.37 11.10
N GLU A 99 9.55 -16.39 11.70
CA GLU A 99 10.42 -16.20 12.87
C GLU A 99 11.62 -15.31 12.52
N THR A 100 12.28 -15.56 11.39
CA THR A 100 13.40 -14.73 10.92
C THR A 100 12.95 -13.30 10.64
N LEU A 101 11.81 -13.13 9.96
CA LEU A 101 11.26 -11.81 9.62
C LEU A 101 10.86 -11.02 10.88
N SER A 102 10.27 -11.67 11.89
CA SER A 102 9.85 -11.02 13.15
C SER A 102 11.02 -10.48 13.99
N ASN A 103 12.24 -10.98 13.74
CA ASN A 103 13.45 -10.52 14.42
C ASN A 103 14.12 -9.33 13.70
N LEU A 104 13.58 -8.88 12.57
CA LEU A 104 14.03 -7.69 11.87
C LEU A 104 13.38 -6.44 12.45
N ARG A 105 14.12 -5.32 12.44
CA ARG A 105 13.59 -4.02 12.86
C ARG A 105 12.68 -3.41 11.82
N SER A 106 13.02 -3.55 10.54
CA SER A 106 12.31 -2.93 9.44
C SER A 106 12.26 -3.87 8.24
N ILE A 107 11.06 -4.03 7.69
CA ILE A 107 10.81 -4.74 6.43
C ILE A 107 10.02 -3.82 5.50
N THR A 108 10.51 -3.65 4.28
CA THR A 108 9.81 -2.99 3.19
C THR A 108 9.33 -4.04 2.21
N VAL A 109 8.03 -4.10 1.95
CA VAL A 109 7.46 -4.95 0.91
C VAL A 109 7.15 -4.11 -0.32
N ASN A 110 7.86 -4.37 -1.41
CA ASN A 110 7.61 -3.79 -2.73
C ASN A 110 6.43 -4.51 -3.37
N VAL A 111 5.25 -3.89 -3.29
CA VAL A 111 4.00 -4.50 -3.72
C VAL A 111 3.88 -4.43 -5.23
N ASN A 112 4.27 -5.52 -5.89
CA ASN A 112 4.20 -5.68 -7.35
C ASN A 112 3.25 -6.79 -7.81
N SER A 113 2.64 -7.54 -6.88
CA SER A 113 1.69 -8.61 -7.18
C SER A 113 0.67 -8.81 -6.07
N ASP A 114 -0.48 -9.38 -6.42
CA ASP A 114 -1.53 -9.77 -5.45
C ASP A 114 -0.97 -10.67 -4.35
N LYS A 115 -0.17 -11.67 -4.71
CA LYS A 115 0.43 -12.59 -3.75
C LYS A 115 1.40 -11.90 -2.79
N GLY A 116 2.24 -10.99 -3.30
CA GLY A 116 3.13 -10.19 -2.45
C GLY A 116 2.34 -9.34 -1.45
N PHE A 117 1.24 -8.73 -1.90
CA PHE A 117 0.34 -7.96 -1.04
C PHE A 117 -0.35 -8.82 0.02
N GLU A 118 -0.97 -9.94 -0.38
CA GLU A 118 -1.65 -10.87 0.53
C GLU A 118 -0.71 -11.39 1.62
N ASN A 119 0.51 -11.76 1.24
CA ASN A 119 1.51 -12.20 2.19
C ASN A 119 1.98 -11.07 3.13
N ALA A 120 2.10 -9.83 2.64
CA ALA A 120 2.41 -8.68 3.48
C ALA A 120 1.32 -8.42 4.53
N VAL A 121 0.05 -8.59 4.15
CA VAL A 121 -1.08 -8.53 5.09
C VAL A 121 -0.99 -9.67 6.11
N GLY A 122 -0.64 -10.89 5.67
CA GLY A 122 -0.38 -12.01 6.57
C GLY A 122 0.74 -11.73 7.58
N LEU A 123 1.86 -11.15 7.12
CA LEU A 123 2.96 -10.71 7.96
C LEU A 123 2.51 -9.65 8.96
N GLN A 124 1.69 -8.68 8.52
CA GLN A 124 1.15 -7.63 9.37
C GLN A 124 0.32 -8.18 10.53
N LYS A 125 -0.57 -9.16 10.26
CA LYS A 125 -1.41 -9.80 11.28
C LYS A 125 -0.58 -10.59 12.30
N GLY A 126 0.40 -11.35 11.82
CA GLY A 126 1.28 -12.15 12.67
C GLY A 126 2.13 -11.35 13.68
N ARG A 127 2.27 -10.03 13.51
CA ARG A 127 3.00 -9.15 14.46
C ARG A 127 2.34 -9.05 15.84
N TYR A 128 1.02 -9.24 15.93
CA TYR A 128 0.29 -9.03 17.18
C TYR A 128 0.40 -10.19 18.17
N ASN A 129 1.08 -11.29 17.81
CA ASN A 129 1.07 -12.55 18.56
C ASN A 129 2.21 -12.74 19.59
N GLY A 130 2.79 -11.66 20.15
CA GLY A 130 3.41 -11.73 21.48
C GLY A 130 4.91 -11.46 21.64
N ASN A 131 5.56 -10.75 20.73
CA ASN A 131 6.91 -10.22 20.97
C ASN A 131 6.89 -8.72 21.31
N GLU A 132 7.67 -8.30 22.30
CA GLU A 132 7.84 -6.88 22.68
C GLU A 132 8.59 -6.06 21.61
N GLN A 133 9.20 -6.72 20.63
CA GLN A 133 9.98 -6.09 19.57
C GLN A 133 9.09 -5.74 18.38
N HIS A 134 8.87 -4.44 18.16
CA HIS A 134 8.08 -3.91 17.05
C HIS A 134 8.90 -3.91 15.75
N THR A 135 8.53 -4.78 14.82
CA THR A 135 9.00 -4.74 13.41
C THR A 135 8.18 -3.71 12.64
N TYR A 136 8.85 -2.68 12.13
CA TYR A 136 8.25 -1.70 11.22
C TYR A 136 8.00 -2.36 9.86
N LEU A 137 6.75 -2.34 9.40
CA LEU A 137 6.37 -2.79 8.06
C LEU A 137 6.02 -1.60 7.18
N THR A 138 6.74 -1.50 6.08
CA THR A 138 6.50 -0.49 5.04
C THR A 138 5.96 -1.17 3.80
N LEU A 139 4.86 -0.65 3.24
CA LEU A 139 4.45 -0.99 1.88
C LEU A 139 5.03 0.01 0.90
N SER A 140 5.59 -0.49 -0.19
CA SER A 140 6.17 0.33 -1.24
C SER A 140 5.46 0.07 -2.56
N PHE A 141 5.11 1.13 -3.27
CA PHE A 141 4.37 1.11 -4.53
C PHE A 141 5.12 1.91 -5.58
N VAL A 142 5.13 1.42 -6.81
CA VAL A 142 5.70 2.14 -7.96
C VAL A 142 4.58 2.64 -8.85
N SER A 143 4.64 3.92 -9.21
CA SER A 143 3.65 4.57 -10.05
C SER A 143 3.48 3.84 -11.37
N GLY A 144 2.23 3.69 -11.80
CA GLY A 144 1.88 2.96 -13.02
C GLY A 144 1.86 1.44 -12.89
N SER A 145 2.28 0.84 -11.76
CA SER A 145 2.14 -0.60 -11.55
C SER A 145 0.68 -0.99 -11.32
N GLU A 146 0.29 -2.19 -11.76
CA GLU A 146 -1.06 -2.74 -11.54
C GLU A 146 -1.38 -2.83 -10.04
N ALA A 147 -0.40 -3.25 -9.25
CA ALA A 147 -0.52 -3.32 -7.81
C ALA A 147 -0.73 -1.94 -7.15
N ALA A 148 -0.05 -0.90 -7.63
CA ALA A 148 -0.28 0.47 -7.15
C ALA A 148 -1.72 0.93 -7.45
N GLN A 149 -2.21 0.71 -8.67
CA GLN A 149 -3.60 1.06 -9.03
C GLN A 149 -4.64 0.33 -8.18
N LYS A 150 -4.34 -0.91 -7.78
CA LYS A 150 -5.26 -1.76 -7.05
C LYS A 150 -5.25 -1.52 -5.54
N TYR A 151 -4.08 -1.35 -4.95
CA TYR A 151 -3.89 -1.43 -3.50
C TYR A 151 -3.48 -0.12 -2.84
N PHE A 152 -2.89 0.83 -3.57
CA PHE A 152 -2.40 2.07 -2.96
C PHE A 152 -3.54 2.88 -2.33
N ASP A 153 -4.59 3.18 -3.10
CA ASP A 153 -5.76 3.92 -2.62
C ASP A 153 -6.52 3.15 -1.54
N TYR A 154 -6.51 1.82 -1.61
CA TYR A 154 -7.11 0.96 -0.58
C TYR A 154 -6.41 1.11 0.78
N ILE A 155 -5.08 1.20 0.80
CA ILE A 155 -4.27 1.36 2.01
C ILE A 155 -4.30 2.81 2.52
N VAL A 156 -4.06 3.79 1.64
CA VAL A 156 -3.98 5.21 2.02
C VAL A 156 -5.36 5.80 2.31
N GLY A 157 -6.40 5.30 1.65
CA GLY A 157 -7.80 5.64 1.91
C GLY A 157 -8.41 4.97 3.13
N ASP A 158 -7.59 4.39 4.02
CA ASP A 158 -8.05 3.82 5.28
C ASP A 158 -8.76 4.90 6.13
N PRO A 159 -10.06 4.75 6.45
CA PRO A 159 -10.82 5.75 7.20
C PRO A 159 -10.27 5.98 8.62
N TYR A 160 -9.51 5.03 9.16
CA TYR A 160 -8.90 5.14 10.49
C TYR A 160 -7.52 5.80 10.46
N GLN A 161 -6.96 6.08 9.27
CA GLN A 161 -5.62 6.65 9.08
C GLN A 161 -4.49 5.81 9.69
N GLU A 162 -4.71 4.51 9.88
CA GLU A 162 -3.72 3.58 10.44
C GLU A 162 -3.05 2.72 9.35
N PHE A 163 -3.25 3.08 8.08
CA PHE A 163 -2.82 2.32 6.91
C PHE A 163 -3.12 0.82 7.04
N ARG A 164 -4.27 0.49 7.64
CA ARG A 164 -4.70 -0.89 7.91
C ARG A 164 -3.65 -1.71 8.68
N GLY A 165 -2.95 -1.05 9.60
CA GLY A 165 -1.96 -1.64 10.48
C GLY A 165 -0.54 -1.70 9.91
N PHE A 166 -0.27 -1.14 8.73
CA PHE A 166 1.11 -0.90 8.26
C PHE A 166 1.67 0.38 8.87
N ASP A 167 2.97 0.43 9.16
CA ASP A 167 3.57 1.60 9.81
C ASP A 167 3.80 2.73 8.82
N PHE A 168 4.17 2.38 7.59
CA PHE A 168 4.53 3.34 6.56
C PHE A 168 4.06 2.88 5.19
N VAL A 169 3.80 3.86 4.32
CA VAL A 169 3.59 3.62 2.90
C VAL A 169 4.54 4.52 2.12
N VAL A 170 5.15 3.97 1.07
CA VAL A 170 6.04 4.70 0.17
C VAL A 170 5.50 4.59 -1.24
N TYR A 171 5.35 5.72 -1.92
CA TYR A 171 4.95 5.78 -3.31
C TYR A 171 6.09 6.35 -4.16
N TYR A 172 6.66 5.53 -5.03
CA TYR A 172 7.69 5.90 -5.99
C TYR A 172 7.04 6.37 -7.29
N TYR A 173 7.50 7.49 -7.85
CA TYR A 173 6.98 8.05 -9.10
C TYR A 173 8.12 8.57 -9.98
N ASP A 174 7.89 8.57 -11.29
CA ASP A 174 8.86 9.13 -12.23
C ASP A 174 8.95 10.66 -12.08
N LEU A 175 10.17 11.16 -11.92
CA LEU A 175 10.42 12.60 -11.97
C LEU A 175 10.48 13.05 -13.42
N LYS A 176 9.86 14.20 -13.71
CA LYS A 176 9.98 14.85 -15.00
C LYS A 176 11.45 15.20 -15.28
N GLU A 177 11.88 15.04 -16.53
CA GLU A 177 13.20 15.44 -16.97
C GLU A 177 13.49 16.89 -16.57
N GLY A 178 14.68 17.14 -16.02
CA GLY A 178 15.08 18.46 -15.52
C GLY A 178 14.61 18.80 -14.10
N SER A 179 13.83 17.94 -13.43
CA SER A 179 13.47 18.16 -12.02
C SER A 179 14.71 18.18 -11.12
N PRO A 180 14.86 19.18 -10.22
CA PRO A 180 15.93 19.21 -9.24
C PRO A 180 15.62 18.15 -8.17
N TYR A 181 16.21 16.97 -8.30
CA TYR A 181 16.15 15.93 -7.27
C TYR A 181 17.53 15.71 -6.68
N HIS A 182 17.61 15.91 -5.37
CA HIS A 182 18.76 15.51 -4.60
C HIS A 182 18.41 14.21 -3.88
N ASP A 183 18.97 13.12 -4.37
CA ASP A 183 18.95 11.84 -3.70
C ASP A 183 19.83 11.89 -2.42
N PRO A 184 19.26 11.70 -1.22
CA PRO A 184 19.98 11.83 0.05
C PRO A 184 20.99 10.70 0.31
N TYR A 185 20.95 9.62 -0.47
CA TYR A 185 21.82 8.43 -0.39
C TYR A 185 23.14 8.63 -1.15
N VAL A 186 23.19 9.59 -2.07
CA VAL A 186 24.40 9.87 -2.85
C VAL A 186 25.53 10.34 -1.95
N GLY A 187 26.70 9.73 -2.14
CA GLY A 187 27.88 9.97 -1.31
C GLY A 187 27.81 9.34 0.09
N LYS A 188 26.80 8.51 0.37
CA LYS A 188 26.66 7.77 1.64
C LYS A 188 26.43 6.27 1.44
N THR A 189 26.24 5.84 0.21
CA THR A 189 25.76 4.50 -0.13
C THR A 189 26.73 3.76 -1.05
N ILE A 190 26.96 2.49 -0.74
CA ILE A 190 27.66 1.54 -1.62
C ILE A 190 26.76 0.34 -1.94
N LEU A 191 27.03 -0.24 -3.10
CA LEU A 191 26.41 -1.44 -3.65
C LEU A 191 27.48 -2.53 -3.70
N ILE A 192 27.12 -3.76 -3.34
CA ILE A 192 27.99 -4.93 -3.37
C ILE A 192 27.28 -6.03 -4.15
N ASP A 193 27.89 -6.54 -5.20
CA ASP A 193 27.34 -7.66 -5.99
C ASP A 193 27.60 -9.04 -5.31
N PRO A 194 26.98 -10.13 -5.78
CA PRO A 194 27.20 -11.46 -5.20
C PRO A 194 28.66 -11.97 -5.25
N GLU A 195 29.48 -11.42 -6.14
CA GLU A 195 30.90 -11.71 -6.32
C GLU A 195 31.83 -10.80 -5.48
N GLY A 196 31.27 -9.84 -4.73
CA GLY A 196 31.99 -8.94 -3.84
C GLY A 196 32.58 -7.72 -4.53
N SER A 197 32.21 -7.43 -5.77
CA SER A 197 32.53 -6.16 -6.43
C SER A 197 31.75 -5.05 -5.75
N VAL A 198 32.40 -3.92 -5.53
CA VAL A 198 31.82 -2.77 -4.82
C VAL A 198 31.72 -1.58 -5.76
N ALA A 199 30.58 -0.90 -5.74
CA ALA A 199 30.37 0.32 -6.51
C ALA A 199 29.58 1.36 -5.70
N PRO A 200 29.73 2.67 -6.00
CA PRO A 200 28.89 3.69 -5.39
C PRO A 200 27.50 3.72 -6.05
N TYR A 201 26.47 4.08 -5.29
CA TYR A 201 25.04 4.00 -5.64
C TYR A 201 24.63 4.57 -7.02
N LEU A 202 25.33 5.58 -7.55
CA LEU A 202 25.02 6.18 -8.87
C LEU A 202 25.98 5.81 -10.01
N HIS A 203 27.06 5.06 -9.72
CA HIS A 203 27.98 4.57 -10.74
C HIS A 203 28.22 3.05 -10.61
N PRO A 204 27.17 2.20 -10.62
CA PRO A 204 27.36 0.76 -10.50
C PRO A 204 28.28 0.18 -11.58
N TYR A 205 28.36 0.83 -12.74
CA TYR A 205 28.99 0.27 -13.94
C TYR A 205 30.37 0.86 -14.29
N ASP A 206 30.84 1.91 -13.60
CA ASP A 206 32.05 2.65 -14.00
C ASP A 206 33.33 2.29 -13.22
N GLN A 207 33.24 1.45 -12.19
CA GLN A 207 34.41 1.15 -11.33
C GLN A 207 34.81 -0.32 -11.37
N LYS A 208 35.51 -0.69 -12.45
CA LYS A 208 36.25 -1.96 -12.52
C LYS A 208 37.46 -1.89 -11.60
N GLY A 209 37.38 -2.46 -10.39
CA GLY A 209 38.58 -2.76 -9.60
C GLY A 209 38.41 -2.92 -8.09
N ALA A 210 37.37 -2.35 -7.48
CA ALA A 210 37.12 -2.50 -6.06
C ALA A 210 36.41 -3.83 -5.78
N ASN A 211 37.07 -4.75 -5.08
CA ASN A 211 36.49 -6.04 -4.72
C ASN A 211 36.93 -6.48 -3.32
N LEU A 212 35.99 -7.05 -2.58
CA LEU A 212 36.16 -7.46 -1.19
C LEU A 212 37.07 -8.69 -1.02
N ASP A 213 37.45 -9.41 -2.06
CA ASP A 213 38.47 -10.46 -1.95
C ASP A 213 39.85 -9.89 -1.63
N THR A 214 40.11 -8.62 -2.00
CA THR A 214 41.45 -8.01 -1.91
C THR A 214 41.52 -6.81 -0.97
N SER A 215 40.38 -6.25 -0.58
CA SER A 215 40.30 -5.01 0.21
C SER A 215 39.20 -5.10 1.29
N THR A 216 39.21 -4.16 2.23
CA THR A 216 38.09 -3.95 3.17
C THR A 216 37.11 -2.92 2.61
N LEU A 217 35.87 -2.90 3.09
CA LEU A 217 34.89 -1.87 2.78
C LEU A 217 35.41 -0.48 3.14
N ALA A 218 36.12 -0.37 4.26
CA ALA A 218 36.69 0.90 4.71
C ALA A 218 37.81 1.39 3.78
N ASP A 219 38.66 0.49 3.27
CA ASP A 219 39.72 0.84 2.32
C ASP A 219 39.15 1.24 0.97
N ILE A 220 38.15 0.50 0.48
CA ILE A 220 37.42 0.83 -0.76
C ILE A 220 36.75 2.20 -0.61
N TRP A 221 36.05 2.42 0.51
CA TRP A 221 35.35 3.67 0.76
C TRP A 221 36.29 4.88 0.85
N ARG A 222 37.42 4.74 1.54
CA ARG A 222 38.47 5.78 1.59
C ARG A 222 39.11 6.04 0.21
N GLY A 223 39.08 5.05 -0.68
CA GLY A 223 39.55 5.17 -2.06
C GLY A 223 38.62 5.95 -2.98
N TYR A 224 37.33 6.06 -2.65
CA TYR A 224 36.41 6.91 -3.39
C TYR A 224 36.71 8.39 -3.09
N ASP A 225 37.16 9.12 -4.10
CA ASP A 225 37.28 10.57 -4.01
C ASP A 225 35.88 11.20 -4.07
N LEU A 226 35.17 11.18 -2.94
CA LEU A 226 33.86 11.83 -2.76
C LEU A 226 33.94 13.37 -2.86
N LYS A 227 35.06 13.92 -3.34
CA LYS A 227 35.26 15.36 -3.58
C LYS A 227 34.57 15.86 -4.83
N ASP A 228 34.18 14.97 -5.74
CA ASP A 228 33.22 15.36 -6.77
C ASP A 228 31.95 15.78 -6.03
N SER A 229 31.56 17.05 -6.19
CA SER A 229 30.35 17.54 -5.52
C SER A 229 29.18 16.65 -5.94
N PRO A 230 28.15 16.45 -5.09
CA PRO A 230 26.93 15.74 -5.49
C PRO A 230 26.44 16.21 -6.87
N ASP A 231 26.55 17.51 -7.15
CA ASP A 231 26.23 18.12 -8.44
C ASP A 231 27.04 17.59 -9.64
N GLN A 232 28.32 17.26 -9.47
CA GLN A 232 29.14 16.64 -10.52
C GLN A 232 28.68 15.22 -10.81
N VAL A 233 28.42 14.43 -9.77
CA VAL A 233 27.87 13.07 -9.87
C VAL A 233 26.53 13.08 -10.62
N TYR A 234 25.63 14.01 -10.27
CA TYR A 234 24.33 14.16 -10.95
C TYR A 234 24.45 14.64 -12.41
N ARG A 235 25.43 15.49 -12.75
CA ARG A 235 25.62 15.98 -14.13
C ARG A 235 26.12 14.88 -15.07
N SER A 236 26.94 13.95 -14.60
CA SER A 236 27.39 12.81 -15.40
C SER A 236 26.34 11.72 -15.56
N CYS A 237 25.40 11.58 -14.62
CA CYS A 237 24.40 10.52 -14.59
C CYS A 237 23.10 10.90 -15.35
N ALA A 238 23.25 11.36 -16.59
CA ALA A 238 22.16 11.93 -17.39
C ALA A 238 21.02 10.95 -17.75
N THR A 239 21.13 9.64 -17.44
CA THR A 239 20.28 8.62 -18.08
C THR A 239 19.70 7.52 -17.20
N ARG A 240 19.80 7.54 -15.86
CA ARG A 240 19.24 6.43 -15.07
C ARG A 240 18.40 6.88 -13.87
N ASN A 241 17.12 6.50 -13.93
CA ASN A 241 16.17 6.33 -12.84
C ASN A 241 16.05 7.50 -11.86
N ARG A 242 15.44 8.60 -12.33
CA ARG A 242 14.99 9.68 -11.44
C ARG A 242 13.61 9.30 -10.86
N TYR A 243 13.60 8.46 -9.84
CA TYR A 243 12.39 8.22 -9.06
C TYR A 243 12.32 9.24 -7.92
N GLY A 244 11.19 9.91 -7.78
CA GLY A 244 10.81 10.59 -6.56
C GLY A 244 10.13 9.57 -5.65
N SER A 245 10.20 9.79 -4.34
CA SER A 245 9.43 9.01 -3.37
C SER A 245 8.61 9.94 -2.50
N GLN A 246 7.37 9.53 -2.20
CA GLN A 246 6.52 10.16 -1.21
C GLN A 246 6.34 9.19 -0.05
N PHE A 247 6.63 9.66 1.16
CA PHE A 247 6.57 8.87 2.38
C PHE A 247 5.32 9.26 3.18
N TYR A 248 4.49 8.26 3.50
CA TYR A 248 3.27 8.40 4.28
C TYR A 248 3.48 7.77 5.66
N ASN A 249 3.05 8.49 6.70
CA ASN A 249 3.08 8.07 8.11
C ASN A 249 1.71 8.40 8.73
N PRO A 250 1.11 7.52 9.57
CA PRO A 250 -0.16 7.79 10.27
C PRO A 250 -0.21 9.13 11.02
N ALA A 251 0.96 9.64 11.46
CA ALA A 251 1.09 10.89 12.19
C ALA A 251 1.41 12.13 11.33
N ASN A 252 1.60 11.99 10.01
CA ASN A 252 1.90 13.16 9.16
C ASN A 252 0.64 13.96 8.83
N GLU A 253 0.81 15.28 8.76
CA GLU A 253 -0.20 16.33 8.55
C GLU A 253 -0.99 16.27 7.21
N TYR A 254 -1.10 15.12 6.54
CA TYR A 254 -1.85 14.96 5.28
C TYR A 254 -3.37 14.98 5.44
N SER A 255 -3.87 15.21 6.66
CA SER A 255 -5.24 15.69 6.91
C SER A 255 -5.39 17.22 6.74
N GLN A 256 -4.33 17.94 6.36
CA GLN A 256 -4.44 19.35 6.01
C GLN A 256 -5.23 19.50 4.71
N LEU A 257 -6.46 19.99 4.90
CA LEU A 257 -7.29 20.55 3.85
C LEU A 257 -6.52 21.73 3.21
N THR A 258 -6.34 21.68 1.89
CA THR A 258 -5.85 22.80 1.10
C THR A 258 -7.00 23.44 0.36
N ASP A 259 -6.99 24.76 0.19
CA ASP A 259 -8.01 25.44 -0.61
C ASP A 259 -7.95 24.93 -2.05
N CYS A 260 -9.11 24.62 -2.60
CA CYS A 260 -9.21 24.23 -3.99
C CYS A 260 -8.79 25.40 -4.89
N PRO A 261 -7.90 25.23 -5.89
CA PRO A 261 -7.48 26.32 -6.75
C PRO A 261 -8.59 26.78 -7.73
N ARG A 262 -9.72 26.07 -7.78
CA ARG A 262 -10.85 26.32 -8.69
C ARG A 262 -12.11 26.82 -7.98
N CYS A 263 -12.31 26.52 -6.71
CA CYS A 263 -13.47 26.94 -5.92
C CYS A 263 -13.08 27.23 -4.47
N ASP A 264 -13.97 27.84 -3.68
CA ASP A 264 -13.72 28.11 -2.24
C ASP A 264 -13.85 26.85 -1.35
N GLY A 265 -13.88 25.66 -1.97
CA GLY A 265 -13.96 24.37 -1.30
C GLY A 265 -12.60 23.85 -0.83
N PHE A 266 -12.61 22.74 -0.11
CA PHE A 266 -11.39 22.11 0.39
C PHE A 266 -11.00 20.87 -0.43
N LEU A 267 -9.72 20.76 -0.76
CA LEU A 267 -9.08 19.59 -1.32
C LEU A 267 -8.30 18.88 -0.22
N PHE A 268 -8.37 17.55 -0.20
CA PHE A 268 -7.29 16.80 0.43
C PHE A 268 -6.05 17.02 -0.42
N GLN A 269 -4.89 17.27 0.22
CA GLN A 269 -3.67 17.73 -0.45
C GLN A 269 -3.16 16.82 -1.59
N ASN A 270 -3.71 15.61 -1.73
CA ASN A 270 -3.42 14.64 -2.78
C ASN A 270 -4.65 14.17 -3.62
N SER A 271 -5.85 14.73 -3.43
CA SER A 271 -6.98 14.37 -4.29
C SER A 271 -6.81 15.01 -5.66
N THR A 272 -6.92 14.20 -6.72
CA THR A 272 -6.78 14.65 -8.12
C THR A 272 -7.99 15.43 -8.62
N PHE A 273 -9.08 15.43 -7.84
CA PHE A 273 -10.32 16.15 -8.12
C PHE A 273 -10.90 16.75 -6.83
N CYS A 274 -11.58 17.88 -6.98
CA CYS A 274 -12.34 18.53 -5.92
C CYS A 274 -13.81 18.17 -6.11
N PHE A 275 -14.46 17.59 -5.09
CA PHE A 275 -15.89 17.26 -5.14
C PHE A 275 -16.76 18.48 -5.47
N ASP A 276 -16.44 19.64 -4.89
CA ASP A 276 -17.16 20.88 -5.18
C ASP A 276 -16.97 21.33 -6.63
N CYS A 277 -15.79 21.09 -7.23
CA CYS A 277 -15.57 21.39 -8.65
C CYS A 277 -16.31 20.42 -9.57
N GLU A 278 -16.35 19.13 -9.24
CA GLU A 278 -17.10 18.16 -10.03
C GLU A 278 -18.60 18.44 -9.97
N ARG A 279 -19.10 18.82 -8.79
CA ARG A 279 -20.47 19.32 -8.60
C ARG A 279 -20.72 20.56 -9.45
N GLN A 280 -19.82 21.55 -9.43
CA GLN A 280 -19.95 22.77 -10.25
C GLN A 280 -19.89 22.48 -11.75
N ASP A 281 -19.01 21.58 -12.21
CA ASP A 281 -18.93 21.16 -13.62
C ASP A 281 -20.22 20.44 -14.05
N GLY A 282 -20.82 19.64 -13.15
CA GLY A 282 -22.12 19.00 -13.33
C GLY A 282 -23.26 20.02 -13.46
N ILE A 283 -23.31 21.01 -12.55
CA ILE A 283 -24.28 22.12 -12.60
C ILE A 283 -24.14 22.89 -13.90
N ALA A 284 -22.93 23.33 -14.27
CA ALA A 284 -22.71 24.12 -15.48
C ALA A 284 -23.15 23.36 -16.76
N LYS A 285 -22.90 22.05 -16.81
CA LYS A 285 -23.35 21.19 -17.90
C LYS A 285 -24.89 21.08 -17.95
N LEU A 286 -25.54 20.88 -16.81
CA LEU A 286 -26.99 20.82 -16.71
C LEU A 286 -27.64 22.16 -17.07
N THR A 287 -27.13 23.27 -16.57
CA THR A 287 -27.60 24.63 -16.93
C THR A 287 -27.62 24.81 -18.45
N SER A 288 -26.50 24.49 -19.13
CA SER A 288 -26.43 24.62 -20.59
C SER A 288 -27.46 23.76 -21.29
N GLN A 289 -27.73 22.55 -20.78
CA GLN A 289 -28.72 21.66 -21.36
C GLN A 289 -30.16 22.12 -21.11
N ILE A 290 -30.42 22.76 -19.96
CA ILE A 290 -31.73 23.31 -19.59
C ILE A 290 -32.07 24.54 -20.45
N GLN A 291 -31.10 25.43 -20.67
CA GLN A 291 -31.29 26.63 -21.50
C GLN A 291 -31.68 26.32 -22.97
N GLU A 292 -31.23 25.17 -23.49
CA GLU A 292 -31.54 24.69 -24.83
C GLU A 292 -32.95 24.07 -24.96
N ILE A 293 -33.65 23.84 -23.85
CA ILE A 293 -35.00 23.25 -23.87
C ILE A 293 -35.96 24.23 -24.55
N THR A 294 -36.71 23.77 -25.55
CA THR A 294 -37.74 24.59 -26.21
C THR A 294 -39.09 24.44 -25.52
N ASP A 295 -39.48 23.20 -25.19
CA ASP A 295 -40.76 22.87 -24.54
C ASP A 295 -40.52 22.04 -23.28
N SER A 296 -40.02 20.80 -23.43
CA SER A 296 -39.60 19.95 -22.30
C SER A 296 -38.50 18.97 -22.70
N LYS A 297 -37.73 18.48 -21.72
CA LYS A 297 -36.68 17.46 -21.92
C LYS A 297 -36.46 16.66 -20.65
N ILE A 298 -36.14 15.38 -20.82
CA ILE A 298 -35.72 14.52 -19.72
C ILE A 298 -34.22 14.70 -19.48
N LEU A 299 -33.84 15.04 -18.25
CA LEU A 299 -32.46 15.21 -17.79
C LEU A 299 -32.29 14.51 -16.45
N SER A 300 -31.40 13.52 -16.39
CA SER A 300 -30.97 12.86 -15.15
C SER A 300 -32.10 12.43 -14.20
N GLY A 301 -33.16 11.80 -14.72
CA GLY A 301 -34.29 11.35 -13.90
C GLY A 301 -35.41 12.38 -13.69
N TYR A 302 -35.25 13.59 -14.21
CA TYR A 302 -36.26 14.65 -14.17
C TYR A 302 -36.79 14.98 -15.56
N LYS A 303 -38.09 15.28 -15.68
CA LYS A 303 -38.68 15.97 -16.84
C LYS A 303 -38.68 17.47 -16.53
N VAL A 304 -37.90 18.22 -17.29
CA VAL A 304 -37.78 19.68 -17.15
C VAL A 304 -38.63 20.36 -18.22
N PHE A 305 -39.55 21.22 -17.81
CA PHE A 305 -40.40 22.03 -18.68
C PHE A 305 -39.91 23.48 -18.71
N ARG A 306 -40.03 24.11 -19.88
CA ARG A 306 -39.77 25.55 -20.03
C ARG A 306 -41.08 26.32 -19.93
N MET A 307 -41.20 27.15 -18.90
CA MET A 307 -42.40 27.96 -18.64
C MET A 307 -42.30 29.33 -19.30
N SER A 308 -41.10 29.89 -19.34
CA SER A 308 -40.79 31.15 -20.01
C SER A 308 -39.36 31.14 -20.57
N PRO A 309 -38.89 32.20 -21.25
CA PRO A 309 -37.52 32.26 -21.72
C PRO A 309 -36.45 32.06 -20.64
N THR A 310 -36.77 32.32 -19.37
CA THR A 310 -35.82 32.25 -18.24
C THR A 310 -36.31 31.39 -17.07
N GLU A 311 -37.48 30.76 -17.17
CA GLU A 311 -38.11 30.05 -16.07
C GLU A 311 -38.45 28.61 -16.48
N PHE A 312 -38.13 27.69 -15.58
CA PHE A 312 -38.22 26.25 -15.77
C PHE A 312 -38.84 25.59 -14.54
N GLU A 313 -39.48 24.46 -14.77
CA GLU A 313 -40.01 23.59 -13.72
C GLU A 313 -39.45 22.18 -13.91
N ALA A 314 -38.99 21.55 -12.84
CA ALA A 314 -38.49 20.18 -12.86
C ALA A 314 -39.41 19.26 -12.06
N TYR A 315 -39.66 18.08 -12.63
CA TYR A 315 -40.49 17.03 -12.05
C TYR A 315 -39.73 15.72 -12.10
N LYS A 316 -39.64 15.00 -11.00
CA LYS A 316 -39.06 13.68 -10.95
C LYS A 316 -39.92 12.74 -11.78
N LEU A 317 -39.29 11.95 -12.65
CA LEU A 317 -40.02 11.09 -13.60
C LEU A 317 -40.95 10.08 -12.90
N GLU A 318 -40.62 9.66 -11.68
CA GLU A 318 -41.43 8.71 -10.91
C GLU A 318 -42.74 9.31 -10.38
N ASP A 319 -42.84 10.64 -10.32
CA ASP A 319 -44.03 11.35 -9.84
C ASP A 319 -44.97 11.78 -10.99
N LEU A 320 -44.62 11.46 -12.24
CA LEU A 320 -45.42 11.78 -13.43
C LEU A 320 -46.31 10.60 -13.85
N GLU A 321 -47.59 10.84 -14.12
CA GLU A 321 -48.47 9.82 -14.70
C GLU A 321 -48.18 9.65 -16.22
N GLU A 322 -48.38 8.43 -16.75
CA GLU A 322 -47.96 8.03 -18.12
C GLU A 322 -48.57 8.86 -19.26
N ASP A 323 -49.65 9.60 -19.01
CA ASP A 323 -50.43 10.34 -20.02
C ASP A 323 -50.33 11.88 -19.86
N ASP A 324 -49.43 12.39 -19.02
CA ASP A 324 -49.42 13.83 -18.68
C ASP A 324 -48.47 14.69 -19.54
N ASP A 325 -49.12 15.57 -20.32
CA ASP A 325 -48.53 16.48 -21.30
C ASP A 325 -48.31 17.92 -20.79
N GLY A 326 -48.53 18.22 -19.50
CA GLY A 326 -48.50 19.60 -19.00
C GLY A 326 -47.94 19.82 -17.58
N PRO A 327 -47.63 21.08 -17.21
CA PRO A 327 -47.11 21.43 -15.89
C PRO A 327 -48.18 21.30 -14.80
N TYR A 328 -47.81 20.70 -13.67
CA TYR A 328 -48.69 20.39 -12.53
C TYR A 328 -48.62 21.46 -11.44
N SER A 329 -49.57 21.44 -10.50
CA SER A 329 -49.61 22.38 -9.37
C SER A 329 -48.49 22.19 -8.33
N TYR A 330 -47.74 21.09 -8.41
CA TYR A 330 -46.63 20.78 -7.49
C TYR A 330 -45.43 20.29 -8.31
N CYS A 331 -44.50 21.18 -8.60
CA CYS A 331 -43.18 20.85 -9.13
C CYS A 331 -42.21 20.57 -7.97
N ASP A 332 -41.19 19.73 -8.20
CA ASP A 332 -40.14 19.48 -7.21
C ASP A 332 -39.22 20.68 -7.04
N SER A 333 -39.02 21.40 -8.15
CA SER A 333 -38.30 22.66 -8.18
C SER A 333 -38.81 23.56 -9.29
N ASN A 334 -38.83 24.86 -9.03
CA ASN A 334 -39.06 25.91 -10.01
C ASN A 334 -37.99 26.99 -9.87
N GLY A 335 -37.64 27.62 -10.98
CA GLY A 335 -36.59 28.62 -10.98
C GLY A 335 -36.01 28.90 -12.34
N ASP A 336 -34.87 29.56 -12.37
CA ASP A 336 -34.07 29.67 -13.59
C ASP A 336 -33.28 28.38 -13.89
N ALA A 337 -32.51 28.40 -14.98
CA ALA A 337 -31.77 27.22 -15.41
C ALA A 337 -30.69 26.77 -14.40
N ASP A 338 -30.11 27.71 -13.64
CA ASP A 338 -29.09 27.42 -12.64
C ASP A 338 -29.72 26.80 -11.38
N GLU A 339 -30.85 27.36 -10.92
CA GLU A 339 -31.60 26.82 -9.77
C GLU A 339 -32.11 25.39 -10.04
N ILE A 340 -32.59 25.11 -11.24
CA ILE A 340 -32.99 23.75 -11.64
C ILE A 340 -31.78 22.81 -11.75
N ALA A 341 -30.66 23.27 -12.31
CA ALA A 341 -29.45 22.47 -12.43
C ALA A 341 -28.87 22.09 -11.06
N GLU A 342 -28.84 23.04 -10.12
CA GLU A 342 -28.40 22.81 -8.74
C GLU A 342 -29.30 21.79 -8.03
N HIS A 343 -30.63 21.95 -8.12
CA HIS A 343 -31.57 21.00 -7.53
C HIS A 343 -31.37 19.57 -8.06
N ILE A 344 -31.24 19.41 -9.37
CA ILE A 344 -31.02 18.10 -10.02
C ILE A 344 -29.67 17.52 -9.58
N GLN A 345 -28.59 18.31 -9.60
CA GLN A 345 -27.25 17.85 -9.24
C GLN A 345 -27.14 17.48 -7.75
N ASP A 346 -27.79 18.22 -6.87
CA ASP A 346 -27.82 17.95 -5.43
C ASP A 346 -28.58 16.67 -5.14
N THR A 347 -29.69 16.46 -5.84
CA THR A 347 -30.45 15.22 -5.73
C THR A 347 -29.61 14.05 -6.21
N ILE A 348 -28.97 14.14 -7.39
CA ILE A 348 -28.07 13.09 -7.90
C ILE A 348 -26.94 12.81 -6.91
N THR A 349 -26.32 13.85 -6.35
CA THR A 349 -25.21 13.69 -5.40
C THR A 349 -25.69 13.01 -4.12
N SER A 350 -26.85 13.42 -3.60
CA SER A 350 -27.46 12.82 -2.43
C SER A 350 -27.95 11.39 -2.66
N GLU A 351 -28.51 11.09 -3.84
CA GLU A 351 -28.92 9.74 -4.24
C GLU A 351 -27.71 8.85 -4.46
N LEU A 352 -26.60 9.35 -5.01
CA LEU A 352 -25.34 8.62 -5.12
C LEU A 352 -24.70 8.32 -3.75
N ASP A 353 -24.89 9.20 -2.77
CA ASP A 353 -24.45 8.99 -1.38
C ASP A 353 -25.41 8.08 -0.59
N MET A 354 -26.69 8.01 -0.99
CA MET A 354 -27.74 7.20 -0.36
C MET A 354 -27.99 5.84 -1.03
N GLU A 355 -27.63 5.67 -2.31
CA GLU A 355 -27.67 4.41 -3.04
C GLU A 355 -26.56 3.51 -2.49
N GLY A 356 -26.82 2.97 -1.30
CA GLY A 356 -26.19 1.77 -0.83
C GLY A 356 -26.45 0.67 -1.84
N TYR A 357 -25.44 0.30 -2.62
CA TYR A 357 -25.51 -0.90 -3.42
C TYR A 357 -25.65 -2.08 -2.46
N SER A 358 -26.73 -2.85 -2.54
CA SER A 358 -26.82 -4.08 -1.75
C SER A 358 -25.91 -5.13 -2.39
N CYS A 359 -24.94 -5.70 -1.67
CA CYS A 359 -24.16 -6.85 -2.19
C CYS A 359 -25.16 -7.90 -2.65
N SER A 360 -25.04 -8.34 -3.90
CA SER A 360 -25.89 -9.40 -4.46
C SER A 360 -25.80 -10.72 -3.67
N GLN A 361 -24.77 -10.89 -2.84
CA GLN A 361 -24.59 -12.03 -1.94
C GLN A 361 -25.02 -11.76 -0.48
N CYS A 362 -24.55 -10.66 0.14
CA CYS A 362 -24.78 -10.39 1.58
C CYS A 362 -26.08 -9.60 1.85
N GLY A 363 -26.56 -8.83 0.88
CA GLY A 363 -27.64 -7.84 1.04
C GLY A 363 -27.22 -6.57 1.81
N ALA A 364 -25.99 -6.49 2.31
CA ALA A 364 -25.49 -5.32 3.02
C ALA A 364 -25.20 -4.16 2.06
N SER A 365 -25.38 -2.95 2.56
CA SER A 365 -25.11 -1.71 1.85
C SER A 365 -23.61 -1.55 1.60
N ILE A 366 -23.24 -1.33 0.34
CA ILE A 366 -21.89 -1.07 -0.16
C ILE A 366 -21.89 0.35 -0.71
N LYS A 367 -20.90 1.16 -0.32
CA LYS A 367 -20.75 2.50 -0.89
C LYS A 367 -20.14 2.41 -2.30
N ARG A 368 -20.44 3.37 -3.18
CA ARG A 368 -19.98 3.39 -4.59
C ARG A 368 -18.46 3.22 -4.80
N ASN A 369 -17.65 3.53 -3.79
CA ASN A 369 -16.20 3.44 -3.83
C ASN A 369 -15.64 2.19 -3.13
N GLU A 370 -16.50 1.31 -2.61
CA GLU A 370 -16.11 0.05 -2.00
C GLU A 370 -16.23 -1.07 -3.03
N THR A 371 -15.10 -1.61 -3.48
CA THR A 371 -15.05 -2.77 -4.40
C THR A 371 -15.31 -4.11 -3.71
N ILE A 372 -15.51 -4.11 -2.39
CA ILE A 372 -15.66 -5.30 -1.53
C ILE A 372 -16.87 -5.07 -0.59
N CYS A 373 -17.90 -5.96 -0.58
CA CYS A 373 -18.92 -5.92 0.49
C CYS A 373 -18.24 -6.36 1.79
N LEU A 374 -18.10 -5.44 2.74
CA LEU A 374 -17.61 -5.75 4.08
C LEU A 374 -18.47 -6.84 4.75
N GLY A 375 -19.80 -6.83 4.57
CA GLY A 375 -20.67 -7.90 5.06
C GLY A 375 -20.52 -9.26 4.33
N CYS A 376 -19.94 -9.32 3.13
CA CYS A 376 -19.66 -10.54 2.35
C CYS A 376 -18.31 -11.09 2.87
N TYR A 377 -17.33 -10.20 3.06
CA TYR A 377 -16.01 -10.49 3.64
C TYR A 377 -16.08 -10.96 5.11
N GLU A 378 -16.84 -10.25 5.94
CA GLU A 378 -17.08 -10.61 7.35
C GLU A 378 -17.79 -11.95 7.45
N ARG A 379 -18.77 -12.22 6.57
CA ARG A 379 -19.52 -13.48 6.53
C ARG A 379 -18.65 -14.66 6.13
N GLU A 380 -17.77 -14.53 5.14
CA GLU A 380 -16.81 -15.60 4.79
C GLU A 380 -15.84 -15.91 5.94
N GLY A 381 -15.35 -14.87 6.64
CA GLY A 381 -14.52 -15.03 7.83
C GLY A 381 -15.26 -15.73 8.98
N LEU A 382 -16.49 -15.29 9.26
CA LEU A 382 -17.39 -15.86 10.26
C LEU A 382 -17.78 -17.31 9.96
N ASP A 383 -18.07 -17.65 8.71
CA ASP A 383 -18.44 -19.01 8.29
C ASP A 383 -17.25 -19.96 8.46
N LYS A 384 -16.03 -19.50 8.16
CA LYS A 384 -14.80 -20.25 8.41
C LYS A 384 -14.59 -20.51 9.90
N ILE A 385 -14.65 -19.47 10.73
CA ILE A 385 -14.50 -19.61 12.19
C ILE A 385 -15.60 -20.52 12.77
N THR A 386 -16.85 -20.35 12.33
CA THR A 386 -17.98 -21.19 12.77
C THR A 386 -17.75 -22.66 12.41
N SER A 387 -17.28 -22.93 11.19
CA SER A 387 -16.93 -24.29 10.73
C SER A 387 -15.84 -24.91 11.60
N ASP A 388 -14.81 -24.15 11.95
CA ASP A 388 -13.70 -24.63 12.77
C ASP A 388 -14.12 -24.87 14.23
N ILE A 389 -14.97 -24.01 14.80
CA ILE A 389 -15.57 -24.24 16.13
C ILE A 389 -16.38 -25.54 16.16
N ILE A 390 -17.20 -25.82 15.13
CA ILE A 390 -18.05 -27.03 15.08
C ILE A 390 -17.22 -28.32 15.11
N LYS A 391 -16.00 -28.30 14.55
CA LYS A 391 -15.08 -29.45 14.52
C LYS A 391 -14.48 -29.78 15.88
N ILE A 392 -14.55 -28.89 16.86
CA ILE A 392 -13.98 -29.09 18.21
C ILE A 392 -14.76 -30.16 18.97
N THR A 393 -14.10 -31.24 19.38
CA THR A 393 -14.73 -32.35 20.12
C THR A 393 -14.84 -32.10 21.62
N GLU A 394 -13.79 -31.54 22.25
CA GLU A 394 -13.78 -31.19 23.67
C GLU A 394 -13.16 -29.81 23.91
N ILE A 395 -11.91 -29.59 23.51
CA ILE A 395 -11.20 -28.30 23.59
C ILE A 395 -10.38 -28.11 22.31
N GLY A 396 -10.34 -26.89 21.78
CA GLY A 396 -9.56 -26.53 20.60
C GLY A 396 -9.20 -25.05 20.60
N ILE A 397 -8.36 -24.62 19.66
CA ILE A 397 -7.99 -23.23 19.46
C ILE A 397 -8.52 -22.77 18.10
N VAL A 398 -9.19 -21.62 18.06
CA VAL A 398 -9.67 -20.99 16.83
C VAL A 398 -9.33 -19.50 16.89
N SER A 399 -8.53 -19.01 15.93
CA SER A 399 -7.98 -17.64 15.92
C SER A 399 -7.42 -17.24 17.29
N ASP A 400 -6.52 -18.07 17.85
CA ASP A 400 -5.88 -17.89 19.16
C ASP A 400 -6.81 -17.86 20.39
N ALA A 401 -8.12 -18.00 20.21
CA ALA A 401 -9.06 -18.19 21.30
C ALA A 401 -9.14 -19.66 21.71
N MET A 402 -9.04 -19.95 23.01
CA MET A 402 -9.30 -21.31 23.52
C MET A 402 -10.80 -21.53 23.59
N ILE A 403 -11.30 -22.48 22.81
CA ILE A 403 -12.71 -22.83 22.73
C ILE A 403 -12.93 -24.20 23.35
N LYS A 404 -13.88 -24.29 24.28
CA LYS A 404 -14.31 -25.56 24.88
C LYS A 404 -15.73 -25.89 24.47
N ARG A 405 -15.96 -27.12 24.01
CA ARG A 405 -17.29 -27.65 23.76
C ARG A 405 -17.90 -28.14 25.08
N ILE A 406 -19.04 -27.56 25.46
CA ILE A 406 -19.77 -27.92 26.69
C ILE A 406 -20.88 -28.93 26.39
N SER A 407 -21.49 -28.82 25.21
CA SER A 407 -22.49 -29.75 24.69
C SER A 407 -22.39 -29.83 23.16
N PRO A 408 -23.13 -30.73 22.48
CA PRO A 408 -23.10 -30.82 21.02
C PRO A 408 -23.37 -29.50 20.29
N THR A 409 -24.10 -28.58 20.92
CA THR A 409 -24.52 -27.30 20.34
C THR A 409 -24.01 -26.08 21.09
N GLU A 410 -23.23 -26.24 22.16
CA GLU A 410 -22.82 -25.16 23.05
C GLU A 410 -21.31 -25.16 23.32
N PHE A 411 -20.73 -23.97 23.23
CA PHE A 411 -19.30 -23.71 23.31
C PHE A 411 -19.02 -22.52 24.22
N GLU A 412 -17.82 -22.48 24.78
CA GLU A 412 -17.32 -21.42 25.64
C GLU A 412 -15.95 -20.94 25.14
N VAL A 413 -15.74 -19.62 25.19
CA VAL A 413 -14.46 -18.95 24.88
C VAL A 413 -13.73 -18.61 26.16
N TYR A 414 -12.46 -18.95 26.23
CA TYR A 414 -11.60 -18.67 27.36
C TYR A 414 -10.43 -17.78 26.92
N ASN A 415 -10.04 -16.84 27.78
CA ASN A 415 -8.79 -16.12 27.61
C ASN A 415 -7.58 -16.91 28.15
N ASP A 416 -6.40 -16.33 27.99
CA ASP A 416 -5.10 -16.74 28.54
C ASP A 416 -5.11 -17.06 30.05
N GLN A 417 -6.02 -16.44 30.80
CA GLN A 417 -6.20 -16.67 32.25
C GLN A 417 -7.25 -17.76 32.58
N HIS A 418 -7.73 -18.49 31.57
CA HIS A 418 -8.78 -19.52 31.71
C HIS A 418 -10.10 -19.00 32.31
N ILE A 419 -10.44 -17.73 32.08
CA ILE A 419 -11.73 -17.15 32.44
C ILE A 419 -12.66 -17.23 31.23
N CYS A 420 -13.85 -17.81 31.40
CA CYS A 420 -14.88 -17.84 30.36
C CYS A 420 -15.33 -16.40 30.05
N LYS A 421 -15.23 -16.01 28.78
CA LYS A 421 -15.55 -14.67 28.28
C LYS A 421 -16.84 -14.63 27.46
N CYS A 422 -17.18 -15.72 26.81
CA CYS A 422 -18.41 -15.86 26.03
C CYS A 422 -18.89 -17.32 26.05
N SER A 423 -20.21 -17.52 26.08
CA SER A 423 -20.84 -18.83 25.91
C SER A 423 -22.04 -18.73 24.96
N GLY A 424 -22.24 -19.80 24.18
CA GLY A 424 -23.36 -19.92 23.27
C GLY A 424 -23.19 -20.98 22.20
N ASN A 425 -24.03 -20.92 21.17
CA ASN A 425 -23.88 -21.77 19.99
C ASN A 425 -22.64 -21.38 19.17
N ALA A 426 -22.28 -22.21 18.19
CA ALA A 426 -21.07 -22.01 17.38
C ALA A 426 -21.03 -20.64 16.69
N GLN A 427 -22.17 -20.14 16.19
CA GLN A 427 -22.26 -18.84 15.53
C GLN A 427 -21.95 -17.68 16.49
N LYS A 428 -22.59 -17.65 17.66
CA LYS A 428 -22.38 -16.59 18.66
C LYS A 428 -20.94 -16.60 19.19
N VAL A 429 -20.37 -17.79 19.33
CA VAL A 429 -18.96 -17.95 19.71
C VAL A 429 -18.04 -17.51 18.58
N ALA A 430 -18.36 -17.80 17.31
CA ALA A 430 -17.61 -17.33 16.16
C ALA A 430 -17.61 -15.80 16.04
N GLU A 431 -18.74 -15.14 16.27
CA GLU A 431 -18.82 -13.67 16.33
C GLU A 431 -17.91 -13.11 17.41
N TYR A 432 -17.96 -13.68 18.61
CA TYR A 432 -17.09 -13.25 19.70
C TYR A 432 -15.60 -13.44 19.36
N VAL A 433 -15.24 -14.58 18.78
CA VAL A 433 -13.86 -14.84 18.36
C VAL A 433 -13.45 -13.87 17.25
N TYR A 434 -14.28 -13.68 16.23
CA TYR A 434 -14.00 -12.79 15.09
C TYR A 434 -13.75 -11.34 15.53
N PHE A 435 -14.54 -10.81 16.46
CA PHE A 435 -14.42 -9.41 16.88
C PHE A 435 -13.35 -9.15 17.96
N PHE A 436 -13.08 -10.12 18.84
CA PHE A 436 -12.23 -9.90 20.02
C PHE A 436 -10.90 -10.65 19.97
N TYR A 437 -10.73 -11.56 19.02
CA TYR A 437 -9.50 -12.28 18.74
C TYR A 437 -9.18 -12.07 17.26
N PRO A 438 -8.80 -10.84 16.88
CA PRO A 438 -8.46 -10.53 15.49
C PRO A 438 -7.31 -11.44 15.06
N TYR A 439 -7.55 -12.14 13.96
CA TYR A 439 -6.69 -13.15 13.31
C TYR A 439 -5.18 -12.94 13.42
#